data_AF-A0A2V9B9A6-F1
#
_entry.id   AF-A0A2V9B9A6-F1
#
_cell.length_a   1.000
_cell.length_b   1.000
_cell.length_c   1.000
_cell.angle_alpha   90.00
_cell.angle_beta   90.00
_cell.angle_gamma   90.00
#
_symmetry.space_group_name_H-M   'P 1'
#
loop_
_entity.id
_entity.type
_entity.pdbx_description
1 polymer ?
#
loop_
_entity_poly.entity_id
_entity_poly.type
_entity_poly.pdbx_seq_one_letter_code
_entity_poly.pdbx_strand_id
1 'polypeptide(L)'
;MNWTRFVLAVVASGVATMFTDWFFMGFLFHRKYSDTPDVWRLKPGESETSSVAASEALGVVSCAAFIFLCIWASALASMSGALRMAVIAWLAAPVPVIGMNAIWMKLHPLVGVGHALGWLARFVVTGLIAAWLL
;
A
#
# COMPACT_ATOMS: atom_id res chain seq x y z
N MET A 1 10.01 20.42 11.16
CA MET A 1 9.91 19.50 10.01
C MET A 1 10.33 20.26 8.76
N ASN A 2 11.30 19.75 7.99
CA ASN A 2 11.66 20.35 6.70
C ASN A 2 10.63 19.90 5.65
N TRP A 3 9.72 20.80 5.27
CA TRP A 3 8.62 20.49 4.35
C TRP A 3 9.10 20.05 2.96
N THR A 4 10.22 20.58 2.47
CA THR A 4 10.78 20.17 1.18
C THR A 4 11.22 18.71 1.21
N ARG A 5 11.93 18.29 2.27
CA ARG A 5 12.35 16.89 2.44
C ARG A 5 11.16 15.96 2.64
N PHE A 6 10.13 16.42 3.36
CA PHE A 6 8.89 15.67 3.54
C PHE A 6 8.19 15.42 2.20
N VAL A 7 7.97 16.46 1.40
CA VAL A 7 7.34 16.34 0.07
C VAL A 7 8.18 15.45 -0.84
N LEU A 8 9.50 15.59 -0.83
CA LEU A 8 10.40 14.73 -1.60
C LEU A 8 10.27 13.26 -1.19
N ALA A 9 10.22 12.97 0.12
CA ALA A 9 10.03 11.61 0.63
C ALA A 9 8.67 11.02 0.22
N VAL A 10 7.60 11.83 0.23
CA VAL A 10 6.26 11.41 -0.24
C VAL A 10 6.29 11.06 -1.73
N VAL A 11 6.85 11.93 -2.58
CA VAL A 11 6.91 11.70 -4.03
C VAL A 11 7.78 10.48 -4.35
N ALA A 12 8.96 10.38 -3.73
CA ALA A 12 9.85 9.24 -3.92
C ALA A 12 9.21 7.92 -3.47
N SER A 13 8.48 7.94 -2.35
CA SER A 13 7.73 6.78 -1.88
C SER A 13 6.62 6.41 -2.85
N GLY A 14 5.79 7.36 -3.29
CA GLY A 14 4.71 7.10 -4.25
C GLY A 14 5.21 6.43 -5.53
N VAL A 15 6.28 6.96 -6.13
CA VAL A 15 6.89 6.36 -7.33
C VAL A 15 7.46 4.97 -7.04
N ALA A 16 8.16 4.79 -5.92
CA ALA A 16 8.74 3.49 -5.58
C ALA A 16 7.67 2.43 -5.30
N THR A 17 6.56 2.82 -4.66
CA THR A 17 5.51 1.88 -4.26
C THR A 17 4.62 1.45 -5.43
N MET A 18 4.54 2.22 -6.51
CA MET A 18 3.90 1.78 -7.77
C MET A 18 4.45 0.44 -8.27
N PHE A 19 5.76 0.19 -8.11
CA PHE A 19 6.36 -1.10 -8.48
C PHE A 19 5.91 -2.23 -7.55
N THR A 20 5.74 -1.93 -6.26
CA THR A 20 5.22 -2.92 -5.30
C THR A 20 3.76 -3.25 -5.58
N ASP A 21 2.94 -2.25 -5.90
CA ASP A 21 1.54 -2.45 -6.24
C ASP A 21 1.41 -3.26 -7.53
N TRP A 22 2.19 -2.90 -8.56
CA TRP A 22 2.25 -3.67 -9.81
C TRP A 22 2.65 -5.13 -9.56
N PHE A 23 3.68 -5.39 -8.75
CA PHE A 23 4.11 -6.76 -8.49
C PHE A 23 3.06 -7.58 -7.75
N PHE A 24 2.53 -7.06 -6.63
CA PHE A 24 1.61 -7.81 -5.78
C PHE A 24 0.19 -7.89 -6.34
N MET A 25 -0.30 -6.81 -6.96
CA MET A 25 -1.67 -6.72 -7.46
C MET A 25 -1.76 -7.05 -8.95
N GLY A 26 -0.76 -6.66 -9.75
CA GLY A 26 -0.75 -6.79 -11.21
C GLY A 26 -0.02 -8.01 -11.76
N PHE A 27 0.86 -8.66 -10.98
CA PHE A 27 1.65 -9.79 -11.46
C PHE A 27 1.43 -11.09 -10.66
N LEU A 28 1.76 -11.09 -9.36
CA LEU A 28 1.91 -12.31 -8.55
C LEU A 28 0.69 -13.24 -8.56
N PHE A 29 -0.52 -12.68 -8.44
CA PHE A 29 -1.78 -13.43 -8.45
C PHE A 29 -2.80 -12.89 -9.46
N HIS A 30 -2.35 -12.22 -10.51
CA HIS A 30 -3.25 -11.52 -11.44
C HIS A 30 -4.31 -12.44 -12.06
N ARG A 31 -3.94 -13.67 -12.42
CA ARG A 31 -4.89 -14.67 -12.97
C ARG A 31 -6.05 -14.98 -12.02
N LYS A 32 -5.84 -14.85 -10.71
CA LYS A 32 -6.85 -15.16 -9.69
C LYS A 32 -7.97 -14.13 -9.60
N TYR A 33 -7.81 -12.96 -10.21
CA TYR A 33 -8.86 -11.96 -10.31
C TYR A 33 -10.02 -12.45 -11.16
N SER A 34 -9.77 -13.34 -12.13
CA SER A 34 -10.78 -13.92 -13.02
C SER A 34 -11.57 -15.07 -12.40
N ASP A 35 -11.10 -15.63 -11.27
CA ASP A 35 -11.82 -16.71 -10.56
C ASP A 35 -13.05 -16.15 -9.80
N THR A 36 -13.09 -14.84 -9.56
CA THR A 36 -14.16 -14.16 -8.83
C THR A 36 -14.58 -12.83 -9.50
N PRO A 37 -15.13 -12.87 -10.73
CA PRO A 37 -15.40 -11.68 -11.52
C PRO A 37 -16.46 -10.76 -10.89
N ASP A 38 -17.41 -11.35 -10.16
CA ASP A 38 -18.54 -10.64 -9.54
C ASP A 38 -18.12 -9.63 -8.45
N VAL A 39 -16.87 -9.69 -7.95
CA VAL A 39 -16.37 -8.74 -6.95
C VAL A 39 -16.02 -7.39 -7.54
N TRP A 40 -15.63 -7.36 -8.82
CA TRP A 40 -15.15 -6.14 -9.46
C TRP A 40 -16.32 -5.19 -9.73
N ARG A 41 -16.12 -3.92 -9.39
CA ARG A 41 -17.12 -2.88 -9.64
C ARG A 41 -17.29 -2.59 -11.13
N LEU A 42 -16.20 -2.71 -11.88
CA LEU A 42 -16.17 -2.46 -13.31
C LEU A 42 -16.45 -3.76 -14.08
N LYS A 43 -17.22 -3.64 -15.15
CA LYS A 43 -17.53 -4.76 -16.04
C LYS A 43 -16.41 -4.96 -17.07
N PRO A 44 -16.27 -6.17 -17.63
CA PRO A 44 -15.34 -6.42 -18.73
C PRO A 44 -15.57 -5.43 -19.88
N GLY A 45 -14.51 -4.74 -20.30
CA GLY A 45 -14.54 -3.75 -21.37
C GLY A 45 -14.83 -2.30 -20.92
N GLU A 46 -15.16 -2.06 -19.65
CA GLU A 46 -15.22 -0.71 -19.10
C GLU A 46 -13.82 -0.15 -18.83
N SER A 47 -13.66 1.16 -18.96
CA SER A 47 -12.38 1.81 -18.71
C SER A 47 -12.04 1.78 -17.21
N GLU A 48 -10.86 1.25 -16.88
CA GLU A 48 -10.34 1.20 -15.51
C GLU A 48 -9.53 2.45 -15.13
N THR A 49 -9.29 3.37 -16.06
CA THR A 49 -8.36 4.49 -15.89
C THR A 49 -8.67 5.34 -14.65
N SER A 50 -9.95 5.65 -14.40
CA SER A 50 -10.33 6.44 -13.22
C SER A 50 -10.12 5.67 -11.91
N SER A 51 -10.36 4.36 -11.90
CA SER A 51 -10.16 3.52 -10.72
C SER A 51 -8.67 3.39 -10.40
N VAL A 52 -7.84 3.21 -11.43
CA VAL A 52 -6.37 3.19 -11.28
C VAL A 52 -5.86 4.54 -10.78
N ALA A 53 -6.25 5.66 -11.41
CA ALA A 53 -5.82 6.99 -10.96
C ALA A 53 -6.23 7.28 -9.51
N ALA A 54 -7.45 6.89 -9.12
CA ALA A 54 -7.92 7.05 -7.75
C ALA A 54 -7.15 6.16 -6.77
N SER A 55 -6.85 4.90 -7.11
CA SER A 55 -6.07 4.00 -6.24
C SER A 55 -4.63 4.47 -6.07
N GLU A 56 -4.01 5.00 -7.13
CA GLU A 56 -2.66 5.58 -7.07
C GLU A 56 -2.63 6.85 -6.21
N ALA A 57 -3.60 7.74 -6.36
CA ALA A 57 -3.71 8.94 -5.53
C ALA A 57 -3.88 8.59 -4.04
N LEU A 58 -4.76 7.62 -3.73
CA LEU A 58 -4.89 7.08 -2.37
C LEU A 58 -3.59 6.45 -1.88
N GLY A 59 -2.81 5.85 -2.78
CA GLY A 59 -1.51 5.30 -2.44
C GLY A 59 -0.49 6.35 -2.02
N VAL A 60 -0.37 7.44 -2.78
CA VAL A 60 0.49 8.57 -2.40
C VAL A 60 0.04 9.19 -1.07
N VAL A 61 -1.27 9.34 -0.86
CA VAL A 61 -1.84 9.82 0.41
C VAL A 61 -1.47 8.88 1.56
N SER A 62 -1.53 7.57 1.35
CA SER A 62 -1.15 6.58 2.37
C SER A 62 0.34 6.66 2.72
N CYS A 63 1.22 6.91 1.74
CA CYS A 63 2.65 7.15 1.98
C CYS A 63 2.85 8.41 2.83
N ALA A 64 2.21 9.52 2.49
CA ALA A 64 2.28 10.75 3.29
C ALA A 64 1.79 10.57 4.73
N ALA A 65 0.65 9.90 4.90
CA ALA A 65 0.10 9.59 6.22
C ALA A 65 1.04 8.70 7.04
N PHE A 66 1.62 7.67 6.43
CA PHE A 66 2.56 6.79 7.10
C PHE A 66 3.86 7.49 7.49
N ILE A 67 4.43 8.33 6.62
CA ILE A 67 5.60 9.16 6.95
C ILE A 67 5.27 10.08 8.14
N PHE A 68 4.13 10.75 8.10
CA PHE A 68 3.69 11.61 9.20
C PHE A 68 3.54 10.83 10.52
N LEU A 69 2.94 9.64 10.47
CA LEU A 69 2.83 8.75 11.62
C LEU A 69 4.21 8.37 12.19
N CYS A 70 5.17 8.04 11.32
CA CYS A 70 6.53 7.73 11.74
C CYS A 70 7.23 8.93 12.42
N ILE A 71 7.01 10.15 11.94
CA ILE A 71 7.53 11.37 12.57
C ILE A 71 6.88 11.58 13.94
N TRP A 72 5.55 11.50 14.00
CA TRP A 72 4.79 11.69 15.23
C TRP A 72 5.18 10.68 16.32
N ALA A 73 5.39 9.42 15.94
CA ALA A 73 5.81 8.35 16.83
C ALA A 73 7.33 8.31 17.09
N SER A 74 8.12 9.26 16.56
CA SER A 74 9.59 9.26 16.62
C SER A 74 10.23 7.95 16.09
N ALA A 75 9.56 7.28 15.16
CA ALA A 75 10.00 6.00 14.61
C ALA A 75 11.14 6.13 13.59
N LEU A 76 11.39 7.33 13.05
CA LEU A 76 12.45 7.60 12.08
C LEU A 76 13.85 7.74 12.69
N ALA A 77 13.97 7.74 14.03
CA ALA A 77 15.27 7.81 14.71
C ALA A 77 16.19 6.61 14.40
N SER A 78 15.64 5.51 13.85
CA SER A 78 16.41 4.38 13.35
C SER A 78 15.65 3.65 12.24
N MET A 79 16.39 2.97 11.37
CA MET A 79 15.79 2.12 10.32
C MET A 79 14.90 1.01 10.92
N SER A 80 15.32 0.42 12.04
CA SER A 80 14.53 -0.58 12.75
C SER A 80 13.20 -0.01 13.27
N GLY A 81 13.21 1.23 13.75
CA GLY A 81 12.00 1.94 14.19
C GLY A 81 10.98 2.09 13.05
N ALA A 82 11.44 2.54 11.87
CA ALA A 82 10.59 2.68 10.70
C ALA A 82 9.99 1.33 10.24
N LEU A 83 10.80 0.26 10.25
CA LEU A 83 10.33 -1.08 9.90
C LEU A 83 9.31 -1.65 10.90
N ARG A 84 9.54 -1.44 12.21
CA ARG A 84 8.57 -1.83 13.24
C ARG A 84 7.25 -1.08 13.04
N MET A 85 7.31 0.22 12.72
CA MET A 85 6.12 1.01 12.45
C MET A 85 5.37 0.50 11.20
N ALA A 86 6.09 0.08 10.16
CA ALA A 86 5.47 -0.52 8.97
C ALA A 86 4.69 -1.79 9.31
N VAL A 87 5.27 -2.68 10.13
CA VAL A 87 4.59 -3.90 10.59
C VAL A 87 3.38 -3.57 11.47
N ILE A 88 3.51 -2.61 12.39
CA ILE A 88 2.40 -2.19 13.26
C ILE A 88 1.25 -1.62 12.42
N ALA A 89 1.52 -0.69 11.50
CA ALA A 89 0.50 -0.10 10.63
C ALA A 89 -0.17 -1.17 9.75
N TRP A 90 0.62 -2.12 9.23
CA TRP A 90 0.12 -3.24 8.45
C TRP A 90 -0.82 -4.17 9.25
N LEU A 91 -0.44 -4.55 10.46
CA LEU A 91 -1.25 -5.38 11.36
C LEU A 91 -2.49 -4.64 11.86
N ALA A 92 -2.41 -3.32 12.03
CA ALA A 92 -3.52 -2.52 12.55
C ALA A 92 -4.63 -2.29 11.52
N ALA A 93 -4.32 -2.24 10.22
CA ALA A 93 -5.30 -1.88 9.19
C ALA A 93 -5.34 -2.83 7.98
N PRO A 94 -4.33 -2.91 7.09
CA PRO A 94 -4.41 -3.78 5.91
C PRO A 94 -4.76 -5.24 6.22
N VAL A 95 -4.10 -5.87 7.20
CA VAL A 95 -4.37 -7.27 7.55
C VAL A 95 -5.81 -7.50 7.98
N PRO A 96 -6.36 -6.80 9.00
CA PRO A 96 -7.73 -7.03 9.41
C PRO A 96 -8.74 -6.63 8.34
N VAL A 97 -8.55 -5.49 7.66
CA VAL A 97 -9.50 -5.01 6.64
C VAL A 97 -9.57 -5.98 5.46
N ILE A 98 -8.41 -6.40 4.92
CA ILE A 98 -8.38 -7.32 3.78
C ILE A 98 -8.77 -8.73 4.21
N GLY A 99 -8.38 -9.16 5.41
CA GLY A 99 -8.82 -10.42 5.99
C GLY A 99 -10.34 -10.50 6.12
N MET A 100 -10.99 -9.44 6.63
CA MET A 100 -12.45 -9.35 6.67
C MET A 100 -13.05 -9.40 5.26
N ASN A 101 -12.49 -8.67 4.30
CA ASN A 101 -12.97 -8.72 2.91
C ASN A 101 -12.83 -10.14 2.31
N ALA A 102 -11.76 -10.86 2.60
CA ALA A 102 -11.58 -12.24 2.14
C ALA A 102 -12.54 -13.24 2.80
N ILE A 103 -13.05 -12.93 4.00
CA ILE A 103 -14.06 -13.76 4.70
C ILE A 103 -15.46 -13.49 4.16
N TRP A 104 -15.80 -12.22 3.93
CA TRP A 104 -17.20 -11.80 3.67
C TRP A 104 -17.51 -11.55 2.20
N MET A 105 -16.53 -11.19 1.39
CA MET A 105 -16.70 -10.94 -0.04
C MET A 105 -16.27 -12.17 -0.84
N LYS A 106 -16.75 -12.27 -2.09
CA LYS A 106 -16.29 -13.29 -3.05
C LYS A 106 -14.84 -13.02 -3.52
N LEU A 107 -13.90 -12.71 -2.64
CA LEU A 107 -12.51 -12.40 -3.00
C LEU A 107 -11.67 -13.68 -2.93
N HIS A 108 -10.98 -14.05 -4.01
CA HIS A 108 -10.08 -15.20 -3.98
C HIS A 108 -9.01 -15.02 -2.89
N PRO A 109 -8.77 -15.98 -1.97
CA PRO A 109 -7.88 -15.80 -0.82
C PRO A 109 -6.46 -15.34 -1.16
N LEU A 110 -5.87 -15.88 -2.24
CA LEU A 110 -4.55 -15.43 -2.71
C LEU A 110 -4.53 -13.97 -3.19
N VAL A 111 -5.63 -13.45 -3.73
CA VAL A 111 -5.72 -12.02 -4.06
C VAL A 111 -5.71 -11.21 -2.77
N GLY A 112 -6.47 -11.62 -1.75
CA GLY A 112 -6.43 -11.00 -0.43
C GLY A 112 -5.03 -11.01 0.20
N VAL A 113 -4.33 -12.16 0.17
CA VAL A 113 -2.94 -12.27 0.64
C VAL A 113 -2.00 -11.34 -0.14
N GLY A 114 -2.11 -11.33 -1.48
CA GLY A 114 -1.32 -10.45 -2.34
C GLY A 114 -1.53 -8.98 -1.99
N HIS A 115 -2.78 -8.54 -1.83
CA HIS A 115 -3.12 -7.17 -1.42
C HIS A 115 -2.53 -6.85 -0.05
N ALA A 116 -2.67 -7.74 0.93
CA ALA A 116 -2.15 -7.52 2.28
C ALA A 116 -0.62 -7.40 2.26
N LEU A 117 0.09 -8.26 1.53
CA LEU A 117 1.54 -8.18 1.40
C LEU A 117 2.00 -6.95 0.61
N GLY A 118 1.24 -6.54 -0.42
CA GLY A 118 1.49 -5.29 -1.16
C GLY A 118 1.48 -4.07 -0.24
N TRP A 119 0.51 -3.99 0.67
CA TRP A 119 0.47 -2.94 1.69
C TRP A 119 1.66 -2.97 2.66
N LEU A 120 2.10 -4.17 3.09
CA LEU A 120 3.32 -4.27 3.90
C LEU A 120 4.54 -3.76 3.14
N ALA A 121 4.72 -4.20 1.89
CA ALA A 121 5.82 -3.77 1.03
C ALA A 121 5.82 -2.24 0.86
N ARG A 122 4.63 -1.65 0.64
CA ARG A 122 4.45 -0.20 0.55
C ARG A 122 4.96 0.52 1.79
N PHE A 123 4.54 0.10 2.98
CA PHE A 123 4.97 0.75 4.23
C PHE A 123 6.46 0.53 4.51
N VAL A 124 7.01 -0.64 4.18
CA VAL A 124 8.45 -0.89 4.29
C VAL A 124 9.23 0.06 3.39
N VAL A 125 8.93 0.11 2.09
CA VAL A 125 9.60 0.98 1.13
C VAL A 125 9.49 2.45 1.54
N THR A 126 8.28 2.89 1.91
CA THR A 126 8.04 4.25 2.38
C THR A 126 8.85 4.56 3.65
N GLY A 127 8.89 3.63 4.61
CA GLY A 127 9.64 3.78 5.86
C GLY A 127 11.14 3.88 5.64
N LEU A 128 11.71 3.07 4.73
CA LEU A 128 13.12 3.12 4.35
C LEU A 128 13.47 4.47 3.71
N ILE A 129 12.65 4.95 2.77
CA ILE A 129 12.82 6.25 2.11
C ILE A 129 12.74 7.39 3.13
N ALA A 130 11.75 7.35 4.02
CA ALA A 130 11.55 8.36 5.04
C ALA A 130 12.72 8.42 6.03
N ALA A 131 13.17 7.27 6.54
CA ALA A 131 14.30 7.18 7.45
C ALA A 131 15.63 7.63 6.81
N TRP A 132 15.73 7.58 5.48
CA TRP A 132 16.88 8.07 4.75
C TRP A 132 16.85 9.59 4.49
N LEU A 133 15.67 10.14 4.20
CA LEU A 133 15.52 11.53 3.75
C LEU A 133 15.18 12.54 4.87
N LEU A 134 14.66 12.09 6.01
CA LEU A 134 14.16 12.93 7.10
C LEU A 134 15.01 12.82 8.36
#